data_AF-A0A7J7GA97-F1
#
_entry.id   AF-A0A7J7GA97-F1
#
_cell.length_a   1.000
_cell.length_b   1.000
_cell.length_c   1.000
_cell.angle_alpha   90.00
_cell.angle_beta   90.00
_cell.angle_gamma   90.00
#
_symmetry.space_group_name_H-M   'P 1'
#
loop_
_entity.id
_entity.type
_entity.pdbx_description
1 polymer ?
#
loop_
_entity_poly.entity_id
_entity_poly.type
_entity_poly.pdbx_seq_one_letter_code
_entity_poly.pdbx_strand_id
1 'polypeptide(L)'
;MANYTSRAYNLPLAYYLAGGAPRRGQQGLRSQEARETFNSIMDGFDPQLLAEAMNVPEELVRRMQNQNERGLIVIAQEGMSMIRPNEGEEQGEYGFRSNGFEETFCTMRLHQNIDERREADIYSKQAGRINIVNQHKLPILRFLDMSAERGNLYPNALYTPHWTINSHSIVYVTRGQAQVQIVDNRGQNVMNDRANEGEMFVIPQYFAATMRAGTNGLEFLSFRTNGSPLKSAVGGYTSVLRAMPLEVITNAYKMSPSQAEGLKFNTGRQTYLASGSS
;
A
#
# COMPACT_ATOMS: atom_id res chain seq x y z
N MET A 1 -11.04 -6.23 7.68
CA MET A 1 -11.16 -5.66 9.04
C MET A 1 -10.81 -4.19 8.98
N ALA A 2 -11.58 -3.32 9.65
CA ALA A 2 -11.19 -1.92 9.85
C ALA A 2 -10.03 -1.84 10.88
N ASN A 3 -9.21 -0.79 10.81
CA ASN A 3 -8.03 -0.65 11.67
C ASN A 3 -8.46 -0.38 13.12
N TYR A 4 -8.04 -1.24 14.06
CA TYR A 4 -8.35 -1.13 15.50
C TYR A 4 -7.81 0.13 16.18
N THR A 5 -6.87 0.83 15.54
CA THR A 5 -6.37 2.13 16.03
C THR A 5 -7.42 3.24 15.89
N SER A 6 -8.40 3.10 14.98
CA SER A 6 -9.51 4.04 14.89
C SER A 6 -10.66 3.60 15.80
N ARG A 7 -11.02 4.46 16.75
CA ARG A 7 -12.25 4.33 17.57
C ARG A 7 -13.36 5.29 17.12
N ALA A 8 -13.06 6.17 16.17
CA ALA A 8 -14.03 7.04 15.52
C ALA A 8 -14.77 6.27 14.42
N TYR A 9 -15.92 6.79 13.98
CA TYR A 9 -16.72 6.22 12.87
C TYR A 9 -15.87 5.93 11.62
N ASN A 10 -16.37 5.08 10.70
CA ASN A 10 -15.69 4.62 9.48
C ASN A 10 -15.34 5.72 8.44
N LEU A 11 -15.34 6.99 8.82
CA LEU A 11 -14.93 8.12 7.98
C LEU A 11 -13.50 8.52 8.35
N PRO A 12 -12.58 8.64 7.37
CA PRO A 12 -11.27 9.22 7.64
C PRO A 12 -11.45 10.66 8.12
N LEU A 13 -10.78 11.03 9.22
CA LEU A 13 -10.78 12.39 9.76
C LEU A 13 -9.35 12.93 9.74
N ALA A 14 -9.19 14.12 9.18
CA ALA A 14 -7.94 14.86 9.21
C ALA A 14 -8.05 16.06 10.17
N TYR A 15 -7.11 16.15 11.12
CA TYR A 15 -6.99 17.29 12.02
C TYR A 15 -5.80 18.14 11.60
N TYR A 16 -6.07 19.28 10.98
CA TYR A 16 -5.03 20.18 10.50
C TYR A 16 -4.59 21.15 11.60
N LEU A 17 -3.30 21.45 11.68
CA LEU A 17 -2.75 22.43 12.64
C LEU A 17 -2.62 23.84 12.04
N ALA A 18 -2.76 23.96 10.72
CA ALA A 18 -2.61 25.19 9.97
C ALA A 18 -3.37 25.10 8.64
N GLY A 19 -3.58 26.24 7.99
CA GLY A 19 -4.33 26.35 6.74
C GLY A 19 -5.85 26.39 6.95
N GLY A 20 -6.55 26.84 5.91
CA GLY A 20 -8.01 26.93 5.89
C GLY A 20 -8.52 27.02 4.45
N ALA A 21 -9.75 26.55 4.25
CA ALA A 21 -10.38 26.58 2.93
C ALA A 21 -10.57 28.04 2.44
N PRO A 22 -10.33 28.35 1.15
CA PRO A 22 -10.56 29.68 0.61
C PRO A 22 -12.04 30.07 0.73
N ARG A 23 -12.34 31.30 1.18
CA ARG A 23 -13.72 31.80 1.35
C ARG A 23 -14.42 32.23 0.04
N ARG A 24 -13.90 31.89 -1.14
CA ARG A 24 -14.49 32.34 -2.42
C ARG A 24 -15.53 31.35 -2.96
N GLY A 25 -16.79 31.82 -2.94
CA GLY A 25 -17.76 31.71 -4.04
C GLY A 25 -18.15 30.32 -4.53
N GLN A 26 -19.41 29.94 -4.26
CA GLN A 26 -20.15 28.97 -5.08
C GLN A 26 -19.99 29.30 -6.58
N GLN A 27 -19.16 28.56 -7.32
CA GLN A 27 -19.34 28.25 -8.75
C GLN A 27 -18.10 27.51 -9.28
N GLY A 28 -18.29 26.26 -9.70
CA GLY A 28 -17.26 25.49 -10.41
C GLY A 28 -17.35 24.00 -10.15
N LEU A 29 -18.06 23.28 -11.01
CA LEU A 29 -18.32 21.84 -10.96
C LEU A 29 -17.03 21.00 -10.93
N ARG A 30 -16.86 20.17 -9.88
CA ARG A 30 -16.65 18.71 -9.97
C ARG A 30 -16.67 18.06 -8.57
N SER A 31 -17.49 17.02 -8.44
CA SER A 31 -17.65 16.09 -7.30
C SER A 31 -18.22 16.66 -5.98
N GLN A 32 -19.49 16.36 -5.72
CA GLN A 32 -20.26 16.75 -4.53
C GLN A 32 -20.15 15.77 -3.33
N GLU A 33 -19.22 14.81 -3.33
CA GLU A 33 -19.20 13.74 -2.30
C GLU A 33 -18.07 13.82 -1.26
N ALA A 34 -17.31 14.93 -1.18
CA ALA A 34 -16.49 15.24 -0.01
C ALA A 34 -16.28 16.76 0.10
N ARG A 35 -17.31 17.50 0.54
CA ARG A 35 -17.09 18.85 1.07
C ARG A 35 -16.53 18.73 2.49
N GLU A 36 -15.31 18.19 2.61
CA GLU A 36 -14.55 18.38 3.84
C GLU A 36 -14.13 19.84 3.87
N THR A 37 -14.85 20.65 4.66
CA THR A 37 -14.33 21.94 5.10
C THR A 37 -13.11 21.66 5.97
N PHE A 38 -11.93 21.61 5.36
CA PHE A 38 -10.68 21.56 6.13
C PHE A 38 -10.42 22.95 6.70
N ASN A 39 -10.42 23.04 8.01
CA ASN A 39 -9.96 24.19 8.76
C ASN A 39 -8.98 23.71 9.82
N SER A 40 -8.10 24.59 10.25
CA SER A 40 -7.20 24.30 11.35
C SER A 40 -8.01 24.05 12.63
N ILE A 41 -7.58 23.12 13.47
CA ILE A 41 -8.14 22.96 14.82
C ILE A 41 -7.97 24.24 15.64
N MET A 42 -6.98 25.07 15.30
CA MET A 42 -6.70 26.34 15.96
C MET A 42 -7.90 27.28 15.87
N ASP A 43 -8.65 27.24 14.77
CA ASP A 43 -9.80 28.11 14.50
C ASP A 43 -10.98 27.86 15.45
N GLY A 44 -11.01 26.68 16.09
CA GLY A 44 -12.06 26.29 17.03
C GLY A 44 -11.82 26.74 18.48
N PHE A 45 -10.62 27.22 18.82
CA PHE A 45 -10.29 27.64 20.18
C PHE A 45 -10.53 29.14 20.41
N ASP A 46 -10.84 29.50 21.66
CA ASP A 46 -10.88 30.91 22.05
C ASP A 46 -9.48 31.56 21.97
N PRO A 47 -9.33 32.74 21.31
CA PRO A 47 -8.03 33.35 21.11
C PRO A 47 -7.29 33.73 22.39
N GLN A 48 -8.01 34.18 23.43
CA GLN A 48 -7.43 34.62 24.69
C GLN A 48 -6.92 33.42 25.49
N LEU A 49 -7.74 32.37 25.57
CA LEU A 49 -7.37 31.13 26.26
C LEU A 49 -6.15 30.46 25.59
N LEU A 50 -6.11 30.43 24.25
CA LEU A 50 -4.97 29.83 23.54
C LEU A 50 -3.70 30.68 23.69
N ALA A 51 -3.84 32.01 23.73
CA ALA A 51 -2.74 32.94 23.96
C ALA A 51 -2.14 32.78 25.35
N GLU A 52 -3.00 32.64 26.38
CA GLU A 52 -2.58 32.32 27.75
C GLU A 52 -1.87 30.96 27.81
N ALA A 53 -2.46 29.92 27.22
CA ALA A 53 -1.90 28.56 27.24
C ALA A 53 -0.53 28.45 26.54
N MET A 54 -0.31 29.22 25.47
CA MET A 54 0.95 29.24 24.74
C MET A 54 1.93 30.31 25.25
N ASN A 55 1.51 31.17 26.19
CA ASN A 55 2.27 32.33 26.68
C ASN A 55 2.75 33.26 25.54
N VAL A 56 1.82 33.67 24.66
CA VAL A 56 2.08 34.55 23.52
C VAL A 56 1.05 35.69 23.44
N PRO A 57 1.33 36.81 22.76
CA PRO A 57 0.33 37.83 22.49
C PRO A 57 -0.87 37.29 21.69
N GLU A 58 -2.08 37.71 22.06
CA GLU A 58 -3.34 37.31 21.38
C GLU A 58 -3.31 37.58 19.87
N GLU A 59 -2.61 38.63 19.43
CA GLU A 59 -2.45 38.94 18.00
C GLU A 59 -1.77 37.79 17.22
N LEU A 60 -0.81 37.09 17.81
CA LEU A 60 -0.15 35.95 17.16
C LEU A 60 -1.13 34.79 16.98
N VAL A 61 -1.96 34.52 17.98
CA VAL A 61 -3.03 33.52 17.88
C VAL A 61 -4.02 33.89 16.78
N ARG A 62 -4.43 35.15 16.70
CA ARG A 62 -5.31 35.63 15.63
C ARG A 62 -4.68 35.45 14.24
N ARG A 63 -3.37 35.59 14.09
CA ARG A 63 -2.66 35.26 12.83
C ARG A 63 -2.65 33.76 12.54
N MET A 64 -2.54 32.91 13.58
CA MET A 64 -2.63 31.46 13.44
C MET A 64 -4.02 30.99 13.00
N GLN A 65 -5.08 31.68 13.44
CA GLN A 65 -6.48 31.35 13.11
C GLN A 65 -6.96 31.99 11.78
N ASN A 66 -6.35 33.10 11.35
CA ASN A 66 -6.72 33.79 10.12
C ASN A 66 -5.87 33.33 8.91
N GLN A 67 -5.74 32.02 8.69
CA GLN A 67 -4.96 31.46 7.57
C GLN A 67 -5.75 31.18 6.29
N ASN A 68 -7.01 31.61 6.25
CA ASN A 68 -7.89 31.45 5.11
C ASN A 68 -7.22 32.02 3.85
N GLU A 69 -7.31 31.30 2.73
CA GLU A 69 -6.79 31.61 1.37
C GLU A 69 -5.48 30.92 0.94
N ARG A 70 -4.69 30.34 1.84
CA ARG A 70 -3.42 29.67 1.44
C ARG A 70 -3.53 28.16 1.21
N GLY A 71 -4.63 27.53 1.60
CA GLY A 71 -4.81 26.08 1.51
C GLY A 71 -3.89 25.29 2.44
N LEU A 72 -3.77 23.97 2.21
CA LEU A 72 -2.97 23.05 3.04
C LEU A 72 -1.49 22.97 2.64
N ILE A 73 -1.17 23.26 1.38
CA ILE A 73 0.18 23.19 0.84
C ILE A 73 0.61 24.61 0.49
N VAL A 74 1.67 25.09 1.14
CA VAL A 74 2.19 26.45 0.96
C VAL A 74 3.59 26.42 0.34
N ILE A 75 3.89 27.44 -0.47
CA ILE A 75 5.21 27.62 -1.09
C ILE A 75 6.08 28.44 -0.13
N ALA A 76 7.20 27.87 0.31
CA ALA A 76 8.23 28.61 1.05
C ALA A 76 9.08 29.41 0.05
N GLN A 77 8.86 30.72 -0.05
CA GLN A 77 9.49 31.59 -1.06
C GLN A 77 11.02 31.62 -0.96
N GLU A 78 11.55 31.63 0.27
CA GLU A 78 13.00 31.69 0.53
C GLU A 78 13.63 30.30 0.74
N GLY A 79 12.86 29.23 0.47
CA GLY A 79 13.26 27.87 0.83
C GLY A 79 13.04 27.56 2.32
N MET A 80 13.29 26.31 2.70
CA MET A 80 13.09 25.83 4.08
C MET A 80 14.46 25.55 4.72
N SER A 81 14.77 26.24 5.81
CA SER A 81 15.93 25.94 6.65
C SER A 81 15.55 24.89 7.69
N MET A 82 16.37 23.84 7.83
CA MET A 82 16.17 22.79 8.83
C MET A 82 17.50 22.20 9.26
N ILE A 83 17.58 21.75 10.51
CA ILE A 83 18.77 21.04 11.02
C ILE A 83 18.86 19.69 10.31
N ARG A 84 19.97 19.44 9.61
CA ARG A 84 20.26 18.18 8.92
C ARG A 84 21.67 17.71 9.28
N PRO A 85 21.91 16.39 9.38
CA PRO A 85 23.27 15.86 9.50
C PRO A 85 24.08 16.22 8.25
N ASN A 86 25.39 16.44 8.42
CA ASN A 86 26.31 16.66 7.30
C ASN A 86 26.43 15.37 6.48
N GLU A 87 26.19 15.44 5.17
CA GLU A 87 26.18 14.28 4.26
C GLU A 87 27.58 13.68 3.98
N GLY A 88 28.65 14.20 4.62
CA GLY A 88 30.05 13.87 4.31
C GLY A 88 30.85 13.15 5.40
N GLU A 89 30.25 12.80 6.54
CA GLU A 89 30.96 12.04 7.60
C GLU A 89 30.39 10.62 7.67
N GLU A 90 31.20 9.66 7.19
CA GLU A 90 30.98 8.25 7.43
C GLU A 90 30.83 8.02 8.94
N GLN A 91 29.78 7.28 9.30
CA GLN A 91 29.38 7.02 10.68
C GLN A 91 30.52 6.30 11.42
N GLY A 92 31.32 7.08 12.16
CA GLY A 92 32.17 6.57 13.21
C GLY A 92 31.31 5.88 14.25
N GLU A 93 31.73 4.68 14.62
CA GLU A 93 31.18 3.82 15.66
C GLU A 93 31.01 4.62 16.97
N TYR A 94 29.81 5.16 17.21
CA TYR A 94 29.51 5.83 18.47
C TYR A 94 29.22 4.76 19.52
N GLY A 95 30.16 4.67 20.46
CA GLY A 95 30.24 3.66 21.49
C GLY A 95 28.98 3.51 22.34
N PHE A 96 28.85 2.27 22.82
CA PHE A 96 27.96 1.77 23.87
C PHE A 96 27.45 2.86 24.82
N ARG A 97 26.25 3.40 24.54
CA ARG A 97 25.47 4.21 25.47
C ARG A 97 24.16 3.49 25.74
N SER A 98 23.70 3.60 26.97
CA SER A 98 22.56 2.89 27.53
C SER A 98 21.30 3.09 26.68
N ASN A 99 20.67 1.99 26.22
CA ASN A 99 19.44 2.00 25.40
C ASN A 99 18.28 2.76 26.09
N GLY A 100 18.18 4.06 25.81
CA GLY A 100 17.08 4.91 26.29
C GLY A 100 15.83 4.79 25.42
N PHE A 101 14.73 5.42 25.84
CA PHE A 101 13.52 5.57 25.02
C PHE A 101 13.80 6.37 23.73
N GLU A 102 14.73 7.34 23.83
CA GLU A 102 15.22 8.15 22.71
C GLU A 102 15.85 7.30 21.60
N GLU A 103 16.64 6.28 21.96
CA GLU A 103 17.39 5.45 21.02
C GLU A 103 16.59 4.25 20.49
N THR A 104 15.39 4.01 21.02
CA THR A 104 14.53 2.86 20.67
C THR A 104 13.21 3.28 20.03
N PHE A 105 12.34 3.96 20.77
CA PHE A 105 11.00 4.32 20.29
C PHE A 105 11.03 5.59 19.43
N CYS A 106 11.77 6.62 19.85
CA CYS A 106 11.83 7.91 19.12
C CYS A 106 12.60 7.83 17.80
N THR A 107 13.45 6.81 17.61
CA THR A 107 14.22 6.53 16.39
C THR A 107 13.64 5.37 15.57
N MET A 108 12.43 4.91 15.89
CA MET A 108 11.77 3.84 15.13
C MET A 108 11.74 4.16 13.64
N ARG A 109 12.12 3.18 12.82
CA ARG A 109 12.06 3.31 11.37
C ARG A 109 10.61 3.46 10.90
N LEU A 110 10.31 4.59 10.25
CA LEU A 110 8.97 4.92 9.75
C LEU A 110 8.80 4.70 8.24
N HIS A 111 9.89 4.50 7.51
CA HIS A 111 9.88 4.38 6.05
C HIS A 111 10.82 3.27 5.56
N GLN A 112 10.48 2.69 4.42
CA GLN A 112 11.27 1.70 3.70
C GLN A 112 11.12 1.97 2.20
N ASN A 113 12.23 2.00 1.46
CA ASN A 113 12.17 2.01 0.00
C ASN A 113 11.76 0.61 -0.48
N ILE A 114 10.63 0.51 -1.18
CA ILE A 114 10.09 -0.75 -1.69
C ILE A 114 10.46 -1.03 -3.16
N ASP A 115 11.11 -0.08 -3.86
CA ASP A 115 11.49 -0.26 -5.27
C ASP A 115 12.94 -0.75 -5.47
N GLU A 116 13.66 -1.02 -4.38
CA GLU A 116 15.04 -1.52 -4.46
C GLU A 116 15.08 -2.89 -5.16
N ARG A 117 15.77 -2.96 -6.30
CA ARG A 117 15.74 -4.14 -7.18
C ARG A 117 16.38 -5.36 -6.52
N ARG A 118 17.40 -5.11 -5.69
CA ARG A 118 18.19 -6.14 -5.01
C ARG A 118 17.44 -6.77 -3.83
N GLU A 119 16.37 -6.16 -3.36
CA GLU A 119 15.55 -6.62 -2.23
C GLU A 119 14.26 -7.35 -2.67
N ALA A 120 14.20 -7.82 -3.92
CA ALA A 120 13.04 -8.54 -4.43
C ALA A 120 12.82 -9.86 -3.66
N ASP A 121 11.62 -10.03 -3.10
CA ASP A 121 11.24 -11.25 -2.37
C ASP A 121 10.86 -12.38 -3.33
N ILE A 122 10.28 -12.03 -4.48
CA ILE A 122 9.95 -12.95 -5.55
C ILE A 122 10.54 -12.39 -6.84
N TYR A 123 11.35 -13.20 -7.51
CA TYR A 123 12.00 -12.81 -8.75
C TYR A 123 11.91 -13.91 -9.80
N SER A 124 11.59 -13.50 -11.03
CA SER A 124 11.65 -14.34 -12.21
C SER A 124 12.32 -13.56 -13.34
N LYS A 125 13.38 -14.13 -13.91
CA LYS A 125 14.12 -13.52 -15.04
C LYS A 125 13.24 -13.22 -16.25
N GLN A 126 12.12 -13.92 -16.41
CA GLN A 126 11.26 -13.83 -17.59
C GLN A 126 9.91 -13.13 -17.30
N ALA A 127 9.55 -12.94 -16.03
CA ALA A 127 8.23 -12.45 -15.65
C ALA A 127 8.26 -11.17 -14.80
N GLY A 128 9.37 -10.87 -14.13
CA GLY A 128 9.54 -9.66 -13.34
C GLY A 128 9.84 -9.93 -11.87
N ARG A 129 9.41 -9.01 -10.99
CA ARG A 129 9.70 -9.05 -9.54
C ARG A 129 8.54 -8.54 -8.70
N ILE A 130 8.53 -9.00 -7.45
CA ILE A 130 7.66 -8.51 -6.38
C ILE A 130 8.52 -8.21 -5.15
N ASN A 131 8.35 -7.01 -4.60
CA ASN A 131 8.92 -6.58 -3.33
C ASN A 131 7.80 -6.42 -2.32
N ILE A 132 7.98 -6.94 -1.10
CA ILE A 132 7.00 -6.94 -0.02
C ILE A 132 7.63 -6.22 1.17
N VAL A 133 6.91 -5.28 1.76
CA VAL A 133 7.23 -4.65 3.04
C VAL A 133 6.12 -4.98 4.02
N ASN A 134 6.46 -5.74 5.05
CA ASN A 134 5.54 -6.23 6.08
C ASN A 134 6.12 -5.93 7.47
N GLN A 135 5.45 -6.38 8.53
CA GLN A 135 5.87 -6.17 9.92
C GLN A 135 7.29 -6.65 10.25
N HIS A 136 7.86 -7.55 9.44
CA HIS A 136 9.22 -8.07 9.64
C HIS A 136 10.28 -7.16 9.01
N LYS A 137 9.96 -6.45 7.92
CA LYS A 137 10.90 -5.49 7.28
C LYS A 137 10.78 -4.06 7.83
N LEU A 138 9.57 -3.66 8.22
CA LEU A 138 9.29 -2.34 8.77
C LEU A 138 8.48 -2.50 10.07
N PRO A 139 9.13 -2.54 11.25
CA PRO A 139 8.50 -2.93 12.52
C PRO A 139 7.25 -2.12 12.92
N ILE A 140 7.15 -0.84 12.53
CA ILE A 140 5.96 -0.02 12.81
C ILE A 140 4.68 -0.63 12.22
N LEU A 141 4.79 -1.40 11.13
CA LEU A 141 3.67 -2.08 10.50
C LEU A 141 3.01 -3.14 11.39
N ARG A 142 3.71 -3.63 12.44
CA ARG A 142 3.10 -4.49 13.47
C ARG A 142 2.01 -3.76 14.25
N PHE A 143 2.22 -2.47 14.54
CA PHE A 143 1.24 -1.65 15.27
C PHE A 143 0.11 -1.16 14.38
N LEU A 144 0.40 -0.92 13.10
CA LEU A 144 -0.59 -0.49 12.12
C LEU A 144 -1.45 -1.64 11.57
N ASP A 145 -0.97 -2.89 11.71
CA ASP A 145 -1.52 -4.11 11.10
C ASP A 145 -1.74 -3.97 9.58
N MET A 146 -0.70 -3.49 8.90
CA MET A 146 -0.73 -3.24 7.45
C MET A 146 0.55 -3.69 6.76
N SER A 147 0.50 -3.91 5.46
CA SER A 147 1.68 -4.20 4.64
C SER A 147 1.54 -3.61 3.25
N ALA A 148 2.64 -3.60 2.50
CA ALA A 148 2.67 -3.15 1.12
C ALA A 148 3.40 -4.14 0.22
N GLU A 149 3.00 -4.18 -1.04
CA GLU A 149 3.64 -4.96 -2.09
C GLU A 149 3.84 -4.08 -3.32
N ARG A 150 5.05 -4.05 -3.89
CA ARG A 150 5.33 -3.43 -5.18
C ARG A 150 5.61 -4.53 -6.19
N GLY A 151 4.85 -4.53 -7.27
CA GLY A 151 5.07 -5.44 -8.38
C GLY A 151 5.59 -4.74 -9.61
N ASN A 152 6.53 -5.37 -10.29
CA ASN A 152 7.02 -4.97 -11.61
C ASN A 152 6.97 -6.23 -12.50
N LEU A 153 5.99 -6.27 -13.39
CA LEU A 153 5.78 -7.37 -14.32
C LEU A 153 6.27 -6.97 -15.71
N TYR A 154 7.02 -7.88 -16.33
CA TYR A 154 7.47 -7.71 -17.70
C TYR A 154 6.30 -7.82 -18.70
N PRO A 155 6.49 -7.39 -19.96
CA PRO A 155 5.48 -7.53 -20.99
C PRO A 155 4.83 -8.91 -21.02
N ASN A 156 3.51 -8.95 -21.02
CA ASN A 156 2.69 -10.17 -21.06
C ASN A 156 2.85 -11.13 -19.87
N ALA A 157 3.67 -10.80 -18.87
CA ALA A 157 3.86 -11.63 -17.70
C ALA A 157 2.58 -11.74 -16.87
N LEU A 158 2.42 -12.87 -16.20
CA LEU A 158 1.27 -13.20 -15.40
C LEU A 158 1.64 -13.20 -13.91
N TYR A 159 0.92 -12.43 -13.12
CA TYR A 159 0.77 -12.69 -11.70
C TYR A 159 -0.23 -13.83 -11.55
N THR A 160 0.28 -15.01 -11.22
CA THR A 160 -0.48 -16.26 -11.25
C THR A 160 -1.70 -16.21 -10.32
N PRO A 161 -2.77 -16.96 -10.64
CA PRO A 161 -3.96 -16.98 -9.81
C PRO A 161 -3.65 -17.37 -8.36
N HIS A 162 -4.11 -16.54 -7.43
CA HIS A 162 -3.94 -16.74 -5.99
C HIS A 162 -5.07 -16.06 -5.23
N TRP A 163 -5.24 -16.39 -3.96
CA TRP A 163 -6.09 -15.63 -3.03
C TRP A 163 -5.29 -15.28 -1.78
N THR A 164 -5.77 -14.27 -1.06
CA THR A 164 -5.18 -13.84 0.21
C THR A 164 -6.08 -14.26 1.37
N ILE A 165 -5.52 -14.96 2.35
CA ILE A 165 -6.26 -15.61 3.44
C ILE A 165 -6.69 -14.61 4.50
N ASN A 166 -5.87 -13.62 4.83
CA ASN A 166 -6.03 -12.78 6.03
C ASN A 166 -6.00 -11.27 5.75
N SER A 167 -6.10 -10.83 4.50
CA SER A 167 -6.16 -9.39 4.17
C SER A 167 -6.90 -9.10 2.87
N HIS A 168 -7.46 -7.89 2.80
CA HIS A 168 -7.86 -7.26 1.55
C HIS A 168 -6.62 -6.61 0.91
N SER A 169 -6.60 -6.51 -0.42
CA SER A 169 -5.57 -5.79 -1.16
C SER A 169 -6.19 -4.61 -1.91
N ILE A 170 -5.66 -3.41 -1.71
CA ILE A 170 -5.99 -2.20 -2.47
C ILE A 170 -4.84 -1.98 -3.43
N VAL A 171 -5.07 -2.08 -4.73
CA VAL A 171 -4.04 -2.04 -5.77
C VAL A 171 -4.14 -0.73 -6.53
N TYR A 172 -3.03 -0.02 -6.67
CA TYR A 172 -2.89 1.19 -7.47
C TYR A 172 -1.85 0.95 -8.58
N VAL A 173 -2.25 1.19 -9.83
CA VAL A 173 -1.36 1.00 -10.99
C VAL A 173 -0.50 2.24 -11.16
N THR A 174 0.81 2.09 -10.98
CA THR A 174 1.76 3.21 -11.08
C THR A 174 2.31 3.38 -12.50
N ARG A 175 2.29 2.33 -13.32
CA ARG A 175 2.71 2.39 -14.72
C ARG A 175 2.13 1.25 -15.54
N GLY A 176 1.81 1.55 -16.80
CA GLY A 176 1.39 0.54 -17.78
C GLY A 176 -0.06 0.10 -17.57
N GLN A 177 -0.34 -1.16 -17.90
CA GLN A 177 -1.71 -1.67 -17.83
C GLN A 177 -1.73 -3.19 -17.60
N ALA A 178 -2.85 -3.71 -17.10
CA ALA A 178 -3.06 -5.13 -16.92
C ALA A 178 -4.50 -5.56 -17.19
N GLN A 179 -4.68 -6.77 -17.73
CA GLN A 179 -5.95 -7.48 -17.64
C GLN A 179 -6.05 -8.09 -16.26
N VAL A 180 -7.10 -7.74 -15.51
CA VAL A 180 -7.34 -8.20 -14.15
C VAL A 180 -8.58 -9.08 -14.14
N GLN A 181 -8.49 -10.21 -13.42
CA GLN A 181 -9.65 -11.03 -13.09
C GLN A 181 -9.76 -11.22 -11.59
N ILE A 182 -10.96 -11.08 -11.04
CA ILE A 182 -11.29 -11.31 -9.63
C ILE A 182 -12.52 -12.20 -9.54
N VAL A 183 -12.39 -13.31 -8.83
CA VAL A 183 -13.42 -14.35 -8.69
C VAL A 183 -13.86 -14.45 -7.24
N ASP A 184 -15.18 -14.42 -7.01
CA ASP A 184 -15.79 -14.55 -5.68
C ASP A 184 -15.89 -16.02 -5.22
N ASN A 185 -16.38 -16.23 -4.00
CA ASN A 185 -16.55 -17.55 -3.40
C ASN A 185 -17.64 -18.42 -4.07
N ARG A 186 -18.44 -17.85 -4.99
CA ARG A 186 -19.43 -18.59 -5.80
C ARG A 186 -18.87 -18.98 -7.16
N GLY A 187 -17.60 -18.64 -7.45
CA GLY A 187 -16.97 -18.86 -8.74
C GLY A 187 -17.39 -17.83 -9.80
N GLN A 188 -18.03 -16.72 -9.41
CA GLN A 188 -18.40 -15.66 -10.35
C GLN A 188 -17.22 -14.73 -10.58
N ASN A 189 -16.94 -14.42 -11.84
CA ASN A 189 -15.92 -13.44 -12.21
C ASN A 189 -16.49 -12.02 -12.02
N VAL A 190 -16.34 -11.49 -10.81
CA VAL A 190 -16.92 -10.20 -10.37
C VAL A 190 -16.17 -8.99 -10.94
N MET A 191 -14.96 -9.19 -11.46
CA MET A 191 -14.23 -8.17 -12.21
C MET A 191 -13.41 -8.85 -13.30
N ASN A 192 -13.66 -8.49 -14.56
CA ASN A 192 -12.86 -8.93 -15.70
C ASN A 192 -12.57 -7.70 -16.58
N ASP A 193 -11.60 -6.89 -16.18
CA ASP A 193 -11.40 -5.56 -16.77
C ASP A 193 -9.92 -5.22 -16.93
N ARG A 194 -9.65 -4.16 -17.68
CA ARG A 194 -8.32 -3.59 -17.84
C ARG A 194 -8.10 -2.50 -16.80
N ALA A 195 -7.06 -2.65 -15.99
CA ALA A 195 -6.57 -1.61 -15.11
C ALA A 195 -5.42 -0.85 -15.78
N ASN A 196 -5.52 0.48 -15.84
CA ASN A 196 -4.57 1.40 -16.45
C ASN A 196 -3.83 2.22 -15.39
N GLU A 197 -2.72 2.85 -15.79
CA GLU A 197 -1.98 3.80 -14.95
C GLU A 197 -2.89 4.88 -14.32
N GLY A 198 -2.74 5.08 -13.01
CA GLY A 198 -3.57 6.01 -12.22
C GLY A 198 -4.86 5.41 -11.67
N GLU A 199 -5.24 4.19 -12.08
CA GLU A 199 -6.44 3.53 -11.57
C GLU A 199 -6.15 2.71 -10.30
N MET A 200 -7.21 2.53 -9.50
CA MET A 200 -7.20 1.76 -8.27
C MET A 200 -8.34 0.74 -8.27
N PHE A 201 -8.07 -0.45 -7.73
CA PHE A 201 -9.09 -1.48 -7.52
C PHE A 201 -8.83 -2.25 -6.22
N VAL A 202 -9.84 -2.97 -5.75
CA VAL A 202 -9.78 -3.73 -4.50
C VAL A 202 -9.96 -5.22 -4.79
N ILE A 203 -9.10 -6.04 -4.20
CA ILE A 203 -9.24 -7.49 -4.15
C ILE A 203 -9.63 -7.85 -2.70
N PRO A 204 -10.90 -8.22 -2.45
CA PRO A 204 -11.32 -8.63 -1.13
C PRO A 204 -10.59 -9.89 -0.65
N GLN A 205 -10.46 -10.04 0.67
CA GLN A 205 -9.96 -11.26 1.30
C GLN A 205 -10.74 -12.49 0.79
N TYR A 206 -10.02 -13.60 0.56
CA TYR A 206 -10.50 -14.85 -0.05
C TYR A 206 -10.95 -14.80 -1.52
N PHE A 207 -11.01 -13.64 -2.16
CA PHE A 207 -11.29 -13.59 -3.60
C PHE A 207 -10.03 -14.03 -4.33
N ALA A 208 -10.20 -14.90 -5.34
CA ALA A 208 -9.10 -15.31 -6.19
C ALA A 208 -8.86 -14.23 -7.23
N ALA A 209 -7.61 -13.84 -7.44
CA ALA A 209 -7.23 -12.82 -8.40
C ALA A 209 -6.05 -13.24 -9.25
N THR A 210 -6.01 -12.73 -10.48
CA THR A 210 -4.86 -12.84 -11.38
C THR A 210 -4.75 -11.57 -12.21
N MET A 211 -3.52 -11.25 -12.61
CA MET A 211 -3.21 -10.08 -13.44
C MET A 211 -2.27 -10.48 -14.55
N ARG A 212 -2.61 -10.13 -15.80
CA ARG A 212 -1.70 -10.24 -16.94
C ARG A 212 -1.26 -8.84 -17.35
N ALA A 213 0.03 -8.58 -17.31
CA ALA A 213 0.61 -7.33 -17.78
C ALA A 213 0.35 -7.14 -19.28
N GLY A 214 0.15 -5.89 -19.69
CA GLY A 214 0.07 -5.52 -21.11
C GLY A 214 1.43 -5.62 -21.81
N THR A 215 1.47 -5.19 -23.07
CA THR A 215 2.67 -5.21 -23.91
C THR A 215 3.79 -4.30 -23.42
N ASN A 216 3.46 -3.29 -22.61
CA ASN A 216 4.42 -2.36 -22.02
C ASN A 216 4.81 -2.75 -20.58
N GLY A 217 4.41 -3.94 -20.12
CA GLY A 217 4.57 -4.36 -18.73
C GLY A 217 3.55 -3.70 -17.78
N LEU A 218 3.73 -3.93 -16.49
CA LEU A 218 2.90 -3.39 -15.42
C LEU A 218 3.76 -3.06 -14.20
N GLU A 219 3.59 -1.87 -13.64
CA GLU A 219 4.05 -1.55 -12.28
C GLU A 219 2.85 -1.19 -11.41
N PHE A 220 2.79 -1.74 -10.21
CA PHE A 220 1.73 -1.45 -9.26
C PHE A 220 2.25 -1.41 -7.82
N LEU A 221 1.50 -0.71 -6.98
CA LEU A 221 1.62 -0.74 -5.53
C LEU A 221 0.33 -1.32 -4.95
N SER A 222 0.45 -2.25 -4.01
CA SER A 222 -0.68 -2.80 -3.29
C SER A 222 -0.53 -2.58 -1.79
N PHE A 223 -1.53 -1.97 -1.18
CA PHE A 223 -1.67 -1.87 0.27
C PHE A 223 -2.54 -3.02 0.78
N ARG A 224 -2.13 -3.65 1.87
CA ARG A 224 -2.85 -4.78 2.47
C ARG A 224 -3.21 -4.49 3.90
N THR A 225 -4.42 -4.92 4.27
CA THR A 225 -5.03 -4.68 5.58
C THR A 225 -4.58 -5.73 6.63
N ASN A 226 -3.32 -6.16 6.58
CA ASN A 226 -2.71 -7.01 7.60
C ASN A 226 -1.17 -6.86 7.57
N GLY A 227 -0.56 -6.93 8.75
CA GLY A 227 0.89 -6.82 8.95
C GLY A 227 1.73 -7.96 8.38
N SER A 228 1.14 -9.15 8.17
CA SER A 228 1.80 -10.31 7.59
C SER A 228 0.83 -11.10 6.69
N PRO A 229 0.62 -10.66 5.44
CA PRO A 229 -0.39 -11.21 4.57
C PRO A 229 -0.01 -12.61 4.07
N LEU A 230 -0.92 -13.57 4.21
CA LEU A 230 -0.77 -14.95 3.75
C LEU A 230 -1.47 -15.15 2.41
N LYS A 231 -0.72 -15.57 1.39
CA LYS A 231 -1.20 -15.86 0.05
C LYS A 231 -1.18 -17.36 -0.23
N SER A 232 -2.14 -17.83 -1.02
CA SER A 232 -2.20 -19.20 -1.52
C SER A 232 -2.26 -19.20 -3.03
N ALA A 233 -1.24 -19.76 -3.67
CA ALA A 233 -1.18 -19.91 -5.12
C ALA A 233 -2.06 -21.08 -5.59
N VAL A 234 -2.79 -20.88 -6.70
CA VAL A 234 -3.60 -21.94 -7.33
C VAL A 234 -2.70 -22.90 -8.11
N GLY A 235 -1.73 -22.35 -8.87
CA GLY A 235 -0.74 -23.10 -9.66
C GLY A 235 0.69 -22.67 -9.33
N GLY A 236 1.68 -23.46 -9.73
CA GLY A 236 3.08 -23.22 -9.37
C GLY A 236 3.66 -24.14 -8.28
N TYR A 237 4.91 -23.89 -7.91
CA TYR A 237 5.69 -24.71 -6.99
C TYR A 237 5.13 -24.77 -5.56
N THR A 238 4.54 -23.67 -5.06
CA THR A 238 3.93 -23.63 -3.71
C THR A 238 2.40 -23.65 -3.76
N SER A 239 1.83 -24.27 -4.80
CA SER A 239 0.40 -24.20 -5.06
C SER A 239 -0.42 -25.23 -4.30
N VAL A 240 -1.70 -24.91 -4.10
CA VAL A 240 -2.66 -25.85 -3.51
C VAL A 240 -2.86 -27.09 -4.37
N LEU A 241 -2.84 -26.96 -5.71
CA LEU A 241 -2.96 -28.11 -6.60
C LEU A 241 -1.77 -29.06 -6.44
N ARG A 242 -0.55 -28.52 -6.29
CA ARG A 242 0.62 -29.36 -6.05
C ARG A 242 0.58 -30.07 -4.68
N ALA A 243 -0.04 -29.44 -3.69
CA ALA A 243 -0.20 -30.02 -2.35
C ALA A 243 -1.29 -31.11 -2.26
N MET A 244 -2.24 -31.17 -3.20
CA MET A 244 -3.28 -32.20 -3.22
C MET A 244 -2.71 -33.57 -3.66
N PRO A 245 -3.17 -34.70 -3.08
CA PRO A 245 -2.88 -36.03 -3.62
C PRO A 245 -3.31 -36.16 -5.07
N LEU A 246 -2.59 -36.97 -5.86
CA LEU A 246 -2.84 -37.10 -7.29
C LEU A 246 -4.26 -37.62 -7.54
N GLU A 247 -4.69 -38.57 -6.71
CA GLU A 247 -6.00 -39.22 -6.74
C GLU A 247 -7.14 -38.24 -6.50
N VAL A 248 -6.93 -37.22 -5.66
CA VAL A 248 -7.94 -36.17 -5.44
C VAL A 248 -8.17 -35.39 -6.73
N ILE A 249 -7.09 -35.02 -7.42
CA ILE A 249 -7.17 -34.26 -8.68
C ILE A 249 -7.80 -35.11 -9.79
N THR A 250 -7.35 -36.35 -9.97
CA THR A 250 -7.87 -37.23 -11.04
C THR A 250 -9.36 -37.50 -10.87
N ASN A 251 -9.83 -37.74 -9.65
CA ASN A 251 -11.25 -37.97 -9.37
C ASN A 251 -12.08 -36.68 -9.43
N ALA A 252 -11.60 -35.58 -8.85
CA ALA A 252 -12.36 -34.32 -8.81
C ALA A 252 -12.54 -33.69 -10.20
N TYR A 253 -11.49 -33.72 -11.04
CA TYR A 253 -11.50 -33.10 -12.36
C TYR A 253 -11.73 -34.10 -13.51
N LYS A 254 -11.89 -35.40 -13.20
CA LYS A 254 -12.03 -36.48 -14.20
C LYS A 254 -10.91 -36.48 -15.23
N MET A 255 -9.67 -36.40 -14.77
CA MET A 255 -8.46 -36.35 -15.60
C MET A 255 -7.62 -37.62 -15.47
N SER A 256 -6.81 -37.94 -16.48
CA SER A 256 -5.84 -39.03 -16.38
C SER A 256 -4.74 -38.70 -15.35
N PRO A 257 -4.05 -39.71 -14.78
CA PRO A 257 -2.89 -39.47 -13.90
C PRO A 257 -1.83 -38.58 -14.55
N SER A 258 -1.50 -38.78 -15.83
CA SER A 258 -0.52 -37.97 -16.56
C SER A 258 -0.96 -36.51 -16.73
N GLN A 259 -2.24 -36.25 -16.95
CA GLN A 259 -2.78 -34.88 -16.99
C GLN A 259 -2.72 -34.20 -15.63
N ALA A 260 -3.07 -34.93 -14.56
CA ALA A 260 -2.99 -34.42 -13.19
C ALA A 260 -1.54 -34.14 -12.76
N GLU A 261 -0.58 -34.99 -13.13
CA GLU A 261 0.85 -34.71 -12.93
C GLU A 261 1.29 -33.46 -13.70
N GLY A 262 0.86 -33.30 -14.96
CA GLY A 262 1.10 -32.09 -15.74
C GLY A 262 0.58 -30.83 -15.03
N LEU A 263 -0.63 -30.87 -14.50
CA LEU A 263 -1.22 -29.76 -13.73
C LEU A 263 -0.39 -29.39 -12.50
N LYS A 264 0.20 -30.38 -11.81
CA LYS A 264 1.01 -30.17 -10.60
C LYS A 264 2.42 -29.66 -10.91
N PHE A 265 3.01 -30.06 -12.03
CA PHE A 265 4.46 -29.96 -12.23
C PHE A 265 4.92 -29.17 -13.46
N ASN A 266 4.05 -28.86 -14.44
CA ASN A 266 4.46 -28.15 -15.68
C ASN A 266 5.04 -26.76 -15.44
N THR A 267 4.63 -26.07 -14.38
CA THR A 267 5.14 -24.74 -14.01
C THR A 267 6.53 -24.77 -13.33
N GLY A 268 7.10 -25.96 -13.10
CA GLY A 268 8.43 -26.13 -12.54
C GLY A 268 8.59 -25.50 -11.14
N ARG A 269 9.53 -24.55 -11.02
CA ARG A 269 9.83 -23.79 -9.79
C ARG A 269 9.15 -22.41 -9.72
N GLN A 270 8.35 -22.04 -10.72
CA GLN A 270 7.63 -20.77 -10.72
C GLN A 270 6.51 -20.81 -9.68
N THR A 271 6.32 -19.73 -8.92
CA THR A 271 5.28 -19.64 -7.89
C THR A 271 4.23 -18.61 -8.26
N TYR A 272 4.54 -17.33 -8.04
CA TYR A 272 3.60 -16.23 -8.22
C TYR A 272 3.74 -15.50 -9.55
N LEU A 273 4.85 -15.73 -10.27
CA LEU A 273 5.16 -15.06 -11.52
C LEU A 273 5.38 -16.09 -12.62
N ALA A 274 4.64 -15.98 -13.71
CA ALA A 274 4.80 -16.79 -14.91
C ALA A 274 5.05 -15.89 -16.12
N SER A 275 5.92 -16.35 -17.03
CA SER A 275 6.10 -15.69 -18.32
C SER A 275 4.82 -15.83 -19.14
N GLY A 276 4.39 -14.76 -19.83
CA GLY A 276 3.32 -14.86 -20.80
C GLY A 276 3.68 -15.84 -21.91
N SER A 277 2.71 -16.62 -22.37
CA SER A 277 2.84 -17.33 -23.65
C SER A 277 2.84 -16.28 -24.77
N SER A 278 3.89 -16.29 -25.57
CA SER A 278 4.01 -15.53 -26.83
C SER A 278 2.86 -15.83 -27.79
#